data_AF-A0A345E3E4-F1
#
_entry.id   AF-A0A345E3E4-F1
#
_cell.length_a   1.000
_cell.length_b   1.000
_cell.length_c   1.000
_cell.angle_alpha   90.00
_cell.angle_beta   90.00
_cell.angle_gamma   90.00
#
_symmetry.space_group_name_H-M   'P 1'
#
loop_
_entity.id
_entity.type
_entity.pdbx_description
1 polymer ?
#
loop_
_entity_poly.entity_id
_entity_poly.type
_entity_poly.pdbx_seq_one_letter_code
_entity_poly.pdbx_strand_id
1 'polypeptide(L)' 'MILLYFVIVGIAGVLGLVLGGFIFAGEGPELFFLIDLPATALGYATFGVVTVAVGLGIPLALVVYVSRGLDGVDKDT' A
#
# COMPACT_ATOMS: atom_id res chain seq x y z
N MET A 1 -5.50 15.48 0.08
CA MET A 1 -4.38 14.50 0.11
C MET A 1 -4.87 13.06 0.18
N ILE A 2 -5.80 12.74 1.08
CA ILE A 2 -6.36 11.39 1.25
C ILE A 2 -6.99 10.80 -0.02
N LEU A 3 -7.66 11.62 -0.85
CA LEU A 3 -8.20 11.16 -2.14
C LEU A 3 -7.11 10.57 -3.04
N LEU A 4 -5.98 11.27 -3.20
CA LEU A 4 -4.88 10.83 -4.04
C LEU A 4 -4.28 9.51 -3.54
N TYR A 5 -4.13 9.37 -2.22
CA TYR A 5 -3.69 8.11 -1.61
C TYR A 5 -4.62 6.95 -1.99
N PHE A 6 -5.93 7.12 -1.82
CA PHE A 6 -6.89 6.08 -2.21
C PHE A 6 -6.90 5.79 -3.71
N VAL A 7 -6.74 6.80 -4.56
CA VAL A 7 -6.62 6.61 -6.01
C VAL A 7 -5.40 5.77 -6.36
N ILE A 8 -4.23 6.06 -5.78
CA ILE A 8 -2.99 5.31 -6.04
C ILE A 8 -3.11 3.87 -5.56
N VAL A 9 -3.63 3.66 -4.34
CA VAL A 9 -3.88 2.32 -3.80
C VAL A 9 -4.87 1.53 -4.66
N GLY A 10 -5.92 2.20 -5.14
CA GLY A 10 -6.89 1.61 -6.06
C GLY A 10 -6.26 1.19 -7.39
N ILE A 11 -5.44 2.05 -7.99
CA ILE A 11 -4.69 1.74 -9.22
C ILE A 11 -3.78 0.53 -9.00
N ALA A 12 -3.05 0.48 -7.89
CA ALA A 12 -2.20 -0.66 -7.57
C ALA A 12 -2.98 -1.98 -7.48
N GLY A 13 -4.18 -1.95 -6.90
CA GLY A 13 -5.08 -3.10 -6.87
C GLY A 13 -5.58 -3.53 -8.25
N VAL A 14 -5.98 -2.57 -9.09
CA VAL A 14 -6.40 -2.84 -10.48
C VAL A 14 -5.24 -3.43 -11.29
N LEU A 15 -4.03 -2.87 -11.16
CA LEU A 15 -2.84 -3.42 -11.80
C LEU A 15 -2.53 -4.84 -11.31
N GLY A 16 -2.64 -5.08 -10.00
CA GLY A 16 -2.51 -6.43 -9.44
C GLY A 16 -3.55 -7.41 -9.98
N LEU A 17 -4.82 -7.01 -10.09
CA LEU A 17 -5.87 -7.83 -10.71
C LEU A 17 -5.53 -8.19 -12.16
N VAL A 18 -5.12 -7.19 -12.95
CA VAL A 18 -4.77 -7.37 -14.35
C VAL A 18 -3.58 -8.32 -14.47
N LEU A 19 -2.49 -8.04 -13.75
CA LEU A 19 -1.29 -8.86 -13.78
C LEU A 19 -1.57 -10.31 -13.35
N GLY A 20 -2.31 -10.52 -12.27
CA GLY A 20 -2.67 -11.86 -11.80
C GLY A 20 -3.66 -12.61 -12.69
N GLY A 21 -4.37 -11.92 -13.58
CA GLY A 21 -5.23 -12.54 -14.59
C GLY A 21 -4.49 -12.98 -15.86
N PHE A 22 -3.34 -12.37 -16.16
CA PHE A 22 -2.54 -12.68 -17.36
C PHE A 22 -1.28 -13.48 -17.06
N ILE A 23 -0.71 -13.31 -15.86
CA ILE A 23 0.52 -13.94 -15.39
C ILE A 23 0.11 -15.03 -14.39
N PHE A 24 -0.48 -16.12 -14.86
CA PHE A 24 -0.55 -17.34 -14.05
C PHE A 24 0.81 -18.03 -14.11
N ALA A 25 1.83 -17.42 -13.51
CA ALA A 25 2.99 -18.18 -13.06
C ALA A 25 2.48 -19.10 -11.94
N GLY A 26 2.86 -20.38 -11.95
CA GLY A 26 2.33 -21.39 -11.02
C GLY A 26 2.59 -21.15 -9.53
N GLU A 27 3.14 -19.99 -9.16
CA GLU A 27 3.58 -19.62 -7.83
C GLU A 27 3.04 -18.23 -7.48
N GLY A 28 2.40 -18.12 -6.32
CA GLY A 28 1.68 -16.92 -5.90
C GLY A 28 2.62 -15.82 -5.38
N PRO A 29 2.14 -14.57 -5.29
CA PRO A 29 2.96 -13.48 -4.77
C PRO A 29 3.15 -13.61 -3.26
N GLU A 30 4.35 -13.30 -2.77
CA GLU A 30 4.65 -13.32 -1.35
C GLU A 30 4.57 -11.90 -0.76
N LEU A 31 3.56 -11.66 0.08
CA LEU A 31 3.41 -10.39 0.78
C LEU A 31 4.55 -10.19 1.77
N PHE A 32 5.34 -9.14 1.51
CA PHE A 32 6.47 -8.71 2.36
C PHE A 32 7.47 -9.83 2.71
N PHE A 33 7.57 -10.87 1.88
CA PHE A 33 8.41 -12.06 2.13
C PHE A 33 8.05 -12.81 3.42
N LEU A 34 6.77 -12.71 3.83
CA LEU A 34 6.26 -13.24 5.10
C LEU A 34 5.00 -14.08 4.91
N ILE A 35 4.16 -13.73 3.93
CA ILE A 35 2.85 -14.34 3.75
C ILE A 35 2.65 -14.70 2.28
N ASP A 36 2.54 -16.00 1.99
CA ASP A 36 2.19 -16.49 0.66
C ASP A 36 0.73 -16.21 0.32
N LEU A 37 0.49 -15.54 -0.81
CA LEU A 37 -0.86 -15.34 -1.32
C LEU A 37 -1.19 -16.36 -2.41
N PRO A 38 -2.47 -16.73 -2.56
CA PRO A 38 -2.88 -17.64 -3.61
C PRO A 38 -2.55 -17.07 -4.99
N ALA A 39 -2.05 -17.91 -5.90
CA ALA A 39 -1.73 -17.58 -7.30
C ALA A 39 -3.00 -17.33 -8.15
N THR A 40 -3.79 -16.35 -7.72
CA THR A 40 -5.07 -15.96 -8.30
C THR A 40 -5.04 -14.45 -8.56
N ALA A 41 -5.88 -13.97 -9.48
CA ALA A 41 -6.01 -12.54 -9.73
C ALA A 41 -6.29 -11.72 -8.44
N LEU A 42 -7.10 -12.27 -7.53
CA LEU A 42 -7.36 -11.64 -6.23
C LEU A 42 -6.12 -11.61 -5.32
N GLY A 43 -5.27 -12.63 -5.36
CA GLY A 43 -3.99 -12.65 -4.64
C GLY A 43 -3.05 -11.55 -5.12
N TYR A 44 -2.89 -11.37 -6.43
CA TYR A 44 -2.06 -10.28 -6.96
C TYR A 44 -2.67 -8.89 -6.71
N ALA A 45 -3.99 -8.77 -6.74
CA ALA A 45 -4.67 -7.53 -6.39
C ALA A 45 -4.42 -7.12 -4.94
N THR A 46 -4.61 -8.06 -4.01
CA THR A 46 -4.38 -7.84 -2.59
C THR A 46 -2.91 -7.54 -2.32
N PHE A 47 -1.99 -8.24 -2.99
CA PHE A 47 -0.57 -7.93 -2.96
C PHE A 47 -0.29 -6.47 -3.34
N GLY A 48 -0.82 -6.01 -4.48
CA GLY A 48 -0.63 -4.64 -4.96
C GLY A 48 -1.22 -3.58 -4.03
N VAL A 49 -2.48 -3.75 -3.60
CA VAL A 49 -3.15 -2.84 -2.66
C VAL A 49 -2.36 -2.73 -1.37
N VAL A 50 -2.05 -3.85 -0.73
CA VAL A 50 -1.42 -3.86 0.60
C VAL A 50 0.00 -3.28 0.52
N THR A 51 0.79 -3.69 -0.47
CA THR A 51 2.16 -3.19 -0.64
C THR A 51 2.19 -1.68 -0.84
N VAL A 52 1.34 -1.14 -1.71
CA VAL A 52 1.31 0.30 -1.99
C VAL A 52 0.68 1.09 -0.84
N ALA A 53 -0.37 0.55 -0.21
CA ALA A 53 -0.99 1.16 0.96
C ALA A 53 -0.01 1.31 2.12
N VAL A 54 0.81 0.28 2.37
CA VAL A 54 1.84 0.29 3.41
C VAL A 54 3.02 1.17 3.02
N GLY A 55 3.55 1.00 1.79
CA GLY A 55 4.72 1.73 1.30
C GLY A 55 4.50 3.24 1.26
N LEU A 56 3.29 3.70 0.97
CA LEU A 56 2.94 5.13 1.01
C LEU A 56 2.35 5.56 2.34
N GLY A 57 1.58 4.69 2.99
CA GLY A 57 0.85 5.01 4.22
C GLY A 57 1.76 5.18 5.42
N ILE A 58 2.79 4.34 5.57
CA ILE A 58 3.74 4.43 6.70
C ILE A 58 4.50 5.77 6.67
N PRO A 59 5.17 6.17 5.57
CA PRO A 59 5.85 7.46 5.52
C PRO A 59 4.89 8.63 5.76
N LEU A 60 3.68 8.57 5.17
CA LEU A 60 2.68 9.62 5.35
C LEU A 60 2.24 9.74 6.83
N ALA A 61 2.00 8.61 7.49
CA ALA A 61 1.65 8.59 8.91
C ALA A 61 2.79 9.13 9.78
N LEU A 62 4.04 8.81 9.45
CA LEU A 62 5.22 9.32 10.15
C LEU A 62 5.34 10.84 10.00
N VAL A 63 5.12 11.38 8.80
CA VAL A 63 5.10 12.83 8.57
C VAL A 63 4.01 13.48 9.43
N VAL A 64 2.79 12.95 9.42
CA VAL A 64 1.68 13.49 10.22
C VAL A 64 2.00 13.44 11.72
N TYR A 65 2.62 12.37 12.18
CA TYR A 65 3.03 12.21 13.58
C TYR A 65 4.06 13.28 13.98
N VAL A 66 5.11 13.48 13.17
CA VAL A 66 6.16 14.48 13.43
C VAL A 66 5.58 15.90 13.39
N SER A 67 4.76 16.23 12.38
CA SER A 67 4.16 17.56 12.26
C SER A 67 3.33 17.93 13.49
N ARG A 68 2.53 17.00 14.02
CA ARG A 68 1.75 17.24 15.25
C ARG A 68 2.62 17.49 16.48
N GLY A 69 3.80 16.86 16.53
CA GLY A 69 4.77 17.09 17.60
C GLY A 69 5.41 18.49 17.52
N LEU A 70 5.68 18.98 16.30
CA LEU A 70 6.27 20.30 16.07
C LEU A 70 5.27 21.44 16.28
N ASP A 71 4.02 21.26 15.85
CA ASP A 71 2.95 22.26 16.05
C ASP A 71 2.67 22.55 17.54
N GLY A 72 3.01 21.61 18.44
CA GLY A 72 2.89 21.77 19.88
C GLY A 72 4.04 22.55 20.54
N VAL A 73 5.21 22.63 19.90
CA VAL A 73 6.40 23.31 20.43
C VAL A 73 6.38 24.81 20.13
N ASP A 74 5.91 25.21 18.94
CA ASP A 74 5.86 26.62 18.50
C ASP A 74 4.81 27.47 19.24
N LYS A 75 3.89 26.85 20.01
CA LYS A 75 2.80 27.58 20.69
C LYS A 75 3.20 28.14 22.07
N ASP A 76 4.36 27.79 22.60
CA ASP A 76 4.82 28.13 23.96
C ASP A 76 6.02 29.10 24.00
N THR A 77 6.32 29.77 22.87
CA THR A 77 7.30 30.88 22.77
C THR A 77 6.64 32.14 22.21
#